data_AF-A0A800HAN9-F1
#
_entry.id   AF-A0A800HAN9-F1
#
_cell.length_a   1.000
_cell.length_b   1.000
_cell.length_c   1.000
_cell.angle_alpha   90.00
_cell.angle_beta   90.00
_cell.angle_gamma   90.00
#
_symmetry.space_group_name_H-M   'P 1'
#
loop_
_entity.id
_entity.type
_entity.pdbx_description
1 polymer ?
#
loop_
_entity_poly.entity_id
_entity_poly.type
_entity_poly.pdbx_seq_one_letter_code
_entity_poly.pdbx_strand_id
1 'polypeptide(L)'
;MSNEQQIIDESLNKDYAYGFVTDIESETLPPGLDDDVIRTISAIKEEPEWLLEWRLKAYRHWLKMEEPKWAKVVYPEIDYQAISYFSAPKKKELASLDEVDPELLATYTKLGIPLEEQKMLSGVAVDAVFDSVSVATTFKEELKKAGV
;
A
#
# COMPACT_ATOMS: atom_id res chain seq x y z
N MET A 1 -23.88 -29.75 26.98
CA MET A 1 -22.83 -29.21 26.09
C MET A 1 -23.02 -27.72 26.06
N SER A 2 -21.98 -26.98 26.48
CA SER A 2 -22.07 -25.63 27.05
C SER A 2 -22.53 -24.58 26.02
N ASN A 3 -23.47 -23.73 26.42
CA ASN A 3 -23.94 -22.55 25.69
C ASN A 3 -22.78 -21.63 25.26
N GLU A 4 -21.65 -21.68 25.99
CA GLU A 4 -20.44 -20.93 25.69
C GLU A 4 -19.74 -21.41 24.42
N GLN A 5 -19.73 -22.72 24.14
CA GLN A 5 -19.15 -23.26 22.90
C GLN A 5 -19.96 -22.81 21.67
N GLN A 6 -21.30 -22.75 21.79
CA GLN A 6 -22.16 -22.25 20.72
C GLN A 6 -21.93 -20.76 20.44
N ILE A 7 -21.74 -19.94 21.48
CA ILE A 7 -21.45 -18.50 21.34
C ILE A 7 -20.07 -18.28 20.69
N ILE A 8 -19.08 -19.10 21.06
CA ILE A 8 -17.74 -19.03 20.46
C ILE A 8 -17.80 -19.44 18.98
N ASP A 9 -18.47 -20.55 18.67
CA ASP A 9 -18.61 -21.03 17.29
C ASP A 9 -19.41 -20.04 16.41
N GLU A 10 -20.46 -19.41 16.94
CA GLU A 10 -21.18 -18.32 16.24
C GLU A 10 -20.32 -17.09 16.02
N SER A 11 -19.46 -16.72 16.97
CA SER A 11 -18.57 -15.57 16.81
C SER A 11 -17.43 -15.84 15.83
N LEU A 12 -16.95 -17.09 15.75
CA LEU A 12 -15.90 -17.51 14.82
C LEU A 12 -16.41 -17.72 13.39
N ASN A 13 -17.68 -18.11 13.24
CA ASN A 13 -18.34 -18.28 11.93
C ASN A 13 -19.00 -17.00 11.39
N LYS A 14 -18.85 -15.86 12.06
CA LYS A 14 -19.27 -14.58 11.48
C LYS A 14 -18.32 -14.23 10.35
N ASP A 15 -18.85 -14.22 9.13
CA ASP A 15 -18.15 -13.66 7.97
C ASP A 15 -17.68 -12.23 8.31
N TYR A 16 -16.48 -11.91 7.86
CA TYR A 16 -15.87 -10.60 8.08
C TYR A 16 -16.78 -9.51 7.49
N ALA A 17 -17.54 -8.83 8.37
CA ALA A 17 -18.56 -7.85 7.97
C ALA A 17 -18.00 -6.60 7.28
N TYR A 18 -16.68 -6.40 7.37
CA TYR A 18 -15.99 -5.19 6.96
C TYR A 18 -15.15 -5.40 5.71
N GLY A 19 -15.71 -6.04 4.68
CA GLY A 19 -15.11 -6.08 3.34
C GLY A 19 -15.02 -4.67 2.74
N PHE A 20 -14.01 -3.90 3.14
CA PHE A 20 -13.74 -2.58 2.61
C PHE A 20 -13.19 -2.72 1.19
N VAL A 21 -14.10 -2.79 0.21
CA VAL A 21 -13.77 -2.62 -1.20
C VAL A 21 -14.03 -1.16 -1.55
N THR A 22 -13.04 -0.53 -2.17
CA THR A 22 -13.17 0.81 -2.74
C THR A 22 -12.91 0.70 -4.23
N ASP A 23 -13.85 1.15 -5.04
CA ASP A 23 -13.81 1.01 -6.50
C ASP A 23 -13.18 2.26 -7.13
N ILE A 24 -11.89 2.46 -6.88
CA ILE A 24 -11.14 3.58 -7.46
C ILE A 24 -10.48 3.14 -8.76
N GLU A 25 -10.72 3.92 -9.81
CA GLU A 25 -10.03 3.73 -11.09
C GLU A 25 -8.52 3.88 -10.91
N SER A 26 -7.80 2.77 -11.09
CA SER A 26 -6.37 2.67 -10.80
C SER A 26 -5.61 2.19 -12.03
N GLU A 27 -4.39 2.71 -12.19
CA GLU A 27 -3.43 2.21 -13.16
C GLU A 27 -2.55 1.18 -12.47
N THR A 28 -2.78 -0.09 -12.84
CA THR A 28 -2.09 -1.24 -12.30
C THR A 28 -1.22 -1.87 -13.38
N LEU A 29 0.04 -2.15 -13.07
CA LEU A 29 0.92 -2.88 -13.98
C LEU A 29 0.46 -4.35 -14.08
N PRO A 30 0.66 -5.01 -15.23
CA PRO A 30 0.35 -6.43 -15.36
C PRO A 30 1.15 -7.25 -14.33
N PRO A 31 0.63 -8.42 -13.92
CA PRO A 31 1.37 -9.35 -13.07
C PRO A 31 2.69 -9.77 -13.72
N GLY A 32 3.75 -9.83 -12.93
CA GLY A 32 5.07 -10.24 -13.37
C GLY A 32 6.18 -9.36 -12.83
N LEU A 33 7.36 -9.97 -12.64
CA LEU A 33 8.57 -9.27 -12.25
C LEU A 33 9.68 -9.52 -13.25
N ASP A 34 10.01 -8.49 -14.03
CA ASP A 34 11.09 -8.46 -14.99
C ASP A 34 11.86 -7.11 -14.95
N ASP A 35 12.93 -7.01 -15.74
CA ASP A 35 13.71 -5.76 -15.86
C ASP A 35 12.84 -4.58 -16.35
N ASP A 36 11.81 -4.81 -17.16
CA ASP A 36 10.97 -3.76 -17.75
C ASP A 36 9.98 -3.18 -16.73
N VAL A 37 9.39 -4.01 -15.88
CA VAL A 37 8.57 -3.59 -14.73
C VAL A 37 9.41 -2.73 -13.80
N ILE A 38 10.65 -3.13 -13.49
CA ILE A 38 11.55 -2.35 -12.65
C ILE A 38 11.85 -0.98 -13.27
N ARG A 39 12.16 -0.94 -14.57
CA ARG A 39 12.40 0.31 -15.31
C ARG A 39 11.16 1.20 -15.33
N THR A 40 9.99 0.61 -15.54
CA THR A 40 8.71 1.33 -15.58
C THR A 40 8.41 1.97 -14.22
N ILE A 41 8.53 1.22 -13.13
CA ILE A 41 8.33 1.74 -11.77
C ILE A 41 9.33 2.87 -11.46
N SER A 42 10.60 2.68 -11.83
CA SER A 42 11.66 3.67 -11.61
C SER A 42 11.38 4.97 -12.38
N ALA A 43 10.89 4.86 -13.63
CA ALA A 43 10.48 6.00 -14.44
C ALA A 43 9.26 6.72 -13.87
N ILE A 44 8.23 5.98 -13.42
CA ILE A 44 7.03 6.55 -12.78
C ILE A 44 7.40 7.34 -11.51
N LYS A 45 8.41 6.87 -10.77
CA LYS A 45 8.88 7.49 -9.53
C LYS A 45 9.98 8.54 -9.73
N GLU A 46 10.37 8.82 -10.97
CA GLU A 46 11.43 9.77 -11.33
C GLU A 46 12.73 9.50 -10.54
N GLU A 47 13.08 8.22 -10.38
CA GLU A 47 14.26 7.81 -9.62
C GLU A 47 15.56 8.16 -10.38
N PRO A 48 16.64 8.50 -9.65
CA PRO A 48 17.94 8.73 -10.27
C PRO A 48 18.52 7.43 -10.84
N GLU A 49 19.32 7.54 -11.91
CA GLU A 49 19.87 6.38 -12.65
C GLU A 49 20.61 5.38 -11.76
N TRP A 50 21.38 5.85 -10.78
CA TRP A 50 22.12 4.97 -9.88
C TRP A 50 21.20 4.05 -9.07
N LEU A 51 19.98 4.50 -8.76
CA LEU A 51 19.00 3.71 -8.01
C LEU A 51 18.35 2.66 -8.92
N LEU A 52 18.07 3.02 -10.19
CA LEU A 52 17.61 2.06 -11.20
C LEU A 52 18.64 0.95 -11.40
N GLU A 53 19.91 1.30 -11.62
CA GLU A 53 20.99 0.32 -11.78
C GLU A 53 21.12 -0.59 -10.54
N TRP A 54 20.99 -0.01 -9.34
CA TRP A 54 21.03 -0.76 -8.10
C TRP A 54 19.88 -1.77 -8.00
N ARG A 55 18.65 -1.37 -8.34
CA ARG A 55 17.46 -2.25 -8.38
C ARG A 55 17.64 -3.38 -9.38
N LEU A 56 18.09 -3.08 -10.60
CA LEU A 56 18.32 -4.09 -11.65
C LEU A 56 19.41 -5.08 -11.23
N LYS A 57 20.48 -4.61 -10.58
CA LYS A 57 21.52 -5.48 -10.03
C LYS A 57 20.98 -6.39 -8.94
N ALA A 58 20.14 -5.87 -8.05
CA ALA A 58 19.51 -6.65 -6.98
C ALA A 58 18.59 -7.74 -7.56
N TYR A 59 17.76 -7.41 -8.55
CA TYR A 59 16.89 -8.36 -9.24
C TYR A 59 17.67 -9.51 -9.90
N ARG A 60 18.72 -9.17 -10.66
CA ARG A 60 19.60 -10.17 -11.29
C ARG A 60 20.35 -11.04 -10.30
N HIS A 61 20.62 -10.51 -9.11
CA HIS A 61 21.22 -11.30 -8.04
C HIS A 61 20.20 -12.24 -7.41
N TRP A 62 19.00 -11.74 -7.13
CA TRP A 62 17.88 -12.51 -6.59
C TRP A 62 17.49 -13.70 -7.48
N LEU A 63 17.48 -13.54 -8.80
CA LEU A 63 17.23 -14.64 -9.75
C LEU A 63 18.23 -15.81 -9.63
N LYS A 64 19.40 -15.59 -9.05
CA LYS A 64 20.44 -16.62 -8.83
C LYS A 64 20.42 -17.18 -7.42
N MET A 65 19.58 -16.64 -6.54
CA MET A 65 19.46 -17.10 -5.16
C MET A 65 18.54 -18.32 -5.09
N GLU A 66 18.86 -19.22 -4.18
CA GLU A 66 17.97 -20.30 -3.80
C GLU A 66 17.17 -19.88 -2.56
N GLU A 67 15.89 -20.24 -2.53
CA GLU A 67 15.03 -19.97 -1.40
C GLU A 67 15.51 -20.75 -0.15
N PRO A 68 15.79 -20.07 0.98
CA PRO A 68 16.29 -20.74 2.17
C PRO A 68 15.18 -21.54 2.88
N LYS A 69 15.43 -22.84 3.09
CA LYS A 69 14.47 -23.78 3.73
C LYS A 69 14.82 -24.18 5.17
N TRP A 70 15.72 -23.45 5.84
CA TRP A 70 16.17 -23.78 7.19
C TRP A 70 15.13 -23.45 8.28
N ALA A 71 14.14 -22.61 7.98
CA ALA A 71 13.10 -22.24 8.92
C ALA A 71 12.04 -23.35 9.05
N LYS A 72 11.56 -23.61 10.28
CA LYS A 72 10.49 -24.59 10.55
C LYS A 72 9.10 -23.99 10.28
N VAL A 73 8.90 -23.48 9.08
CA VAL A 73 7.63 -22.91 8.61
C VAL A 73 7.24 -23.59 7.32
N VAL A 74 5.96 -23.90 7.17
CA VAL A 74 5.39 -24.49 5.96
C VAL A 74 4.44 -23.45 5.38
N TYR A 75 4.71 -23.02 4.16
CA TYR A 75 3.88 -22.13 3.37
C TYR A 75 3.83 -22.64 1.93
N PRO A 76 2.75 -22.36 1.19
CA PRO A 76 2.69 -22.67 -0.23
C PRO A 76 3.77 -21.88 -0.99
N GLU A 77 4.28 -22.45 -2.08
CA GLU A 77 5.23 -21.75 -2.95
C GLU A 77 4.62 -20.43 -3.44
N ILE A 78 5.42 -19.36 -3.36
CA ILE A 78 5.00 -18.03 -3.76
C ILE A 78 5.21 -17.90 -5.27
N ASP A 79 4.13 -17.75 -6.02
CA ASP A 79 4.22 -17.37 -7.42
C ASP A 79 4.47 -15.86 -7.54
N TYR A 80 5.75 -15.49 -7.62
CA TYR A 80 6.17 -14.10 -7.78
C TYR A 80 5.68 -13.49 -9.10
N GLN A 81 5.37 -14.30 -10.13
CA GLN A 81 4.91 -13.79 -11.41
C GLN A 81 3.40 -13.52 -11.42
N ALA A 82 2.65 -14.04 -10.45
CA ALA A 82 1.24 -13.74 -10.27
C ALA A 82 0.97 -12.39 -9.57
N ILE A 83 2.02 -11.70 -9.11
CA ILE A 83 1.92 -10.46 -8.33
C ILE A 83 2.00 -9.25 -9.26
N SER A 84 1.10 -8.27 -9.06
CA SER A 84 1.29 -6.92 -9.61
C SER A 84 2.12 -6.08 -8.65
N TYR A 85 3.23 -5.53 -9.13
CA TYR A 85 4.21 -4.80 -8.32
C TYR A 85 3.96 -3.30 -8.24
N PHE A 86 2.96 -2.79 -8.94
CA PHE A 86 2.60 -1.38 -8.92
C PHE A 86 1.12 -1.19 -9.23
N SER A 87 0.46 -0.45 -8.36
CA SER A 87 -0.89 0.08 -8.55
C SER A 87 -0.91 1.49 -8.01
N ALA A 88 -1.48 2.41 -8.77
CA ALA A 88 -1.73 3.75 -8.29
C ALA A 88 -3.12 4.21 -8.74
N PRO A 89 -3.89 4.89 -7.87
CA PRO A 89 -5.12 5.55 -8.29
C PRO A 89 -4.80 6.58 -9.37
N LYS A 90 -5.67 6.71 -10.37
CA LYS A 90 -5.48 7.73 -11.41
C LYS A 90 -5.47 9.11 -10.77
N LYS A 91 -4.32 9.78 -10.88
CA LYS A 91 -4.17 11.16 -10.39
C LYS A 91 -5.07 12.07 -11.22
N LYS A 92 -6.13 12.59 -10.63
CA LYS A 92 -6.46 14.00 -10.87
C LYS A 92 -5.37 14.79 -10.15
N GLU A 93 -4.77 15.79 -10.79
CA GLU A 93 -3.84 16.67 -10.08
C GLU A 93 -4.63 17.41 -9.02
N LEU A 94 -4.40 17.09 -7.75
CA LEU A 94 -5.12 17.69 -6.64
C LEU A 94 -4.10 18.46 -5.80
N ALA A 95 -4.17 19.79 -5.91
CA ALA A 95 -3.29 20.74 -5.25
C ALA A 95 -3.61 20.90 -3.76
N SER A 96 -4.77 20.43 -3.31
CA SER A 96 -5.21 20.50 -1.92
C SER A 96 -5.95 19.24 -1.46
N LEU A 97 -6.04 19.04 -0.14
CA LEU A 97 -6.80 17.93 0.45
C LEU A 97 -8.32 18.03 0.16
N ASP A 98 -8.82 19.19 -0.24
CA ASP A 98 -10.24 19.42 -0.53
C ASP A 98 -10.62 18.94 -1.95
N GLU A 99 -9.60 18.60 -2.73
CA GLU A 99 -9.71 18.09 -4.08
C GLU A 99 -9.66 16.55 -4.10
N VAL A 100 -9.32 15.90 -2.98
CA VAL A 100 -9.27 14.44 -2.82
C VAL A 100 -10.56 13.77 -3.25
N ASP A 101 -10.44 12.65 -3.98
CA ASP A 101 -11.59 11.90 -4.48
C ASP A 101 -12.58 11.58 -3.33
N PRO A 102 -13.88 11.91 -3.47
CA PRO A 102 -14.89 11.62 -2.45
C PRO A 102 -14.90 10.16 -1.99
N GLU A 103 -14.55 9.21 -2.87
CA GLU A 103 -14.48 7.80 -2.50
C GLU A 103 -13.29 7.47 -1.59
N LEU A 104 -12.18 8.19 -1.75
CA LEU A 104 -11.01 8.05 -0.87
C LEU A 104 -11.35 8.61 0.52
N LEU A 105 -11.98 9.79 0.60
CA LEU A 105 -12.46 10.36 1.85
C LEU A 105 -13.46 9.42 2.54
N ALA A 106 -14.43 8.87 1.79
CA ALA A 106 -15.38 7.89 2.30
C ALA A 106 -14.68 6.63 2.82
N THR A 107 -13.62 6.18 2.15
CA THR A 107 -12.81 5.04 2.59
C THR A 107 -12.12 5.32 3.92
N TYR A 108 -11.46 6.46 4.06
CA TYR A 108 -10.82 6.86 5.32
C TYR A 108 -11.83 7.03 6.45
N THR A 109 -13.01 7.62 6.19
CA THR A 109 -14.12 7.68 7.16
C THR A 109 -14.61 6.28 7.54
N LYS A 110 -14.75 5.37 6.57
CA LYS A 110 -15.18 3.99 6.78
C LYS A 110 -14.16 3.18 7.59
N LEU A 111 -12.87 3.49 7.44
CA LEU A 111 -11.76 2.96 8.26
C LEU A 111 -11.69 3.61 9.66
N GLY A 112 -12.52 4.62 9.94
CA GLY A 112 -12.52 5.32 11.23
C GLY A 112 -11.38 6.33 11.40
N ILE A 113 -10.81 6.83 10.30
CA ILE A 113 -9.71 7.80 10.28
C ILE A 113 -10.16 9.05 9.50
N PRO A 114 -10.96 9.96 10.10
CA PRO A 114 -11.40 11.17 9.40
C PRO A 114 -10.21 12.12 9.18
N LEU A 115 -9.84 12.34 7.92
CA LEU A 115 -8.68 13.17 7.56
C LEU A 115 -8.82 14.64 8.01
N GLU A 116 -10.04 15.18 8.04
CA GLU A 116 -10.30 16.55 8.50
C GLU A 116 -10.10 16.72 10.01
N GLU A 117 -10.59 15.78 10.82
CA GLU A 117 -10.41 15.82 12.28
C GLU A 117 -8.93 15.68 12.66
N GLN A 118 -8.18 14.86 11.93
CA GLN A 118 -6.74 14.72 12.17
C GLN A 118 -5.94 15.96 11.78
N LYS A 119 -6.35 16.73 10.76
CA LYS A 119 -5.75 18.05 10.49
C LYS A 119 -5.92 19.02 11.66
N MET A 120 -7.06 18.95 12.36
CA MET A 120 -7.35 19.81 13.51
C MET A 120 -6.63 19.38 14.79
N LEU A 121 -6.32 18.09 14.94
CA LEU A 121 -5.57 17.57 16.07
C LEU A 121 -4.09 17.95 15.94
N SER A 122 -3.75 19.13 16.46
CA SER A 122 -2.39 19.67 16.51
C SER A 122 -1.39 18.65 17.07
N GLY A 123 -0.48 18.16 16.23
CA GLY A 123 0.67 17.34 16.62
C GLY A 123 0.80 15.95 15.96
N VAL A 124 -0.12 15.54 15.09
CA VAL A 124 -0.05 14.21 14.42
C VAL A 124 0.20 14.35 12.92
N ALA A 125 1.39 13.95 12.48
CA ALA A 125 1.72 13.82 11.05
C ALA A 125 1.01 12.61 10.44
N VAL A 126 0.16 12.87 9.44
CA VAL A 126 -0.54 11.81 8.70
C VAL A 126 -0.05 11.82 7.26
N ASP A 127 0.45 10.68 6.82
CA ASP A 127 0.67 10.37 5.41
C ASP A 127 -0.39 9.36 4.97
N ALA A 128 -1.35 9.83 4.18
CA ALA A 128 -2.40 9.00 3.62
C ALA A 128 -1.84 8.29 2.38
N VAL A 129 -1.34 7.06 2.58
CA VAL A 129 -0.87 6.20 1.49
C VAL A 129 -2.04 5.37 0.95
N PHE A 130 -2.24 5.45 -0.36
CA PHE A 130 -3.21 4.62 -1.09
C PHE A 130 -2.48 3.88 -2.21
N ASP A 131 -2.53 2.55 -2.18
CA ASP A 131 -1.68 1.67 -2.98
C ASP A 131 -0.19 2.08 -2.95
N SER A 132 0.41 2.35 -4.11
CA SER A 132 1.84 2.65 -4.25
C SER A 132 2.19 4.14 -4.12
N VAL A 133 1.21 5.01 -3.80
CA VAL A 133 1.38 6.47 -3.78
C VAL A 133 0.84 7.13 -2.50
N SER A 134 1.54 8.17 -2.05
CA SER A 134 1.02 9.08 -1.02
C SER A 134 0.03 10.06 -1.64
N VAL A 135 -1.19 10.11 -1.10
CA VAL A 135 -2.28 10.98 -1.58
C VAL A 135 -2.29 12.30 -0.82
N ALA A 136 -1.97 12.30 0.48
CA ALA A 136 -1.90 13.54 1.26
C ALA A 136 -0.92 13.46 2.43
N THR A 137 -0.15 14.54 2.62
CA THR A 137 0.79 14.71 3.74
C THR A 137 0.50 16.03 4.47
N THR A 138 0.24 15.99 5.78
CA THR A 138 -0.16 17.20 6.54
C THR A 138 1.02 17.98 7.17
N PHE A 139 2.18 17.35 7.42
CA PHE A 139 3.27 17.93 8.23
C PHE A 139 4.58 18.23 7.48
N LYS A 140 4.56 18.24 6.15
CA LYS A 140 5.78 18.39 5.32
C LYS A 140 6.55 19.67 5.62
N GLU A 141 5.87 20.79 5.87
CA GLU A 141 6.53 22.07 6.16
C GLU A 141 7.16 22.13 7.56
N GLU A 142 6.50 21.56 8.58
CA GLU A 142 7.03 21.55 9.94
C GLU A 142 8.23 20.60 10.09
N LEU A 143 8.16 19.41 9.48
CA LEU A 143 9.28 18.47 9.42
C LEU A 143 10.49 19.09 8.73
N LYS A 144 10.27 19.80 7.61
CA LYS A 144 11.33 20.53 6.91
C LYS A 144 11.96 21.63 7.78
N LYS A 145 11.17 22.34 8.60
CA LYS A 145 11.71 23.32 9.57
C LYS A 145 12.56 22.66 10.65
N ALA A 146 12.21 21.44 11.06
CA ALA A 146 12.97 20.65 12.02
C ALA A 146 14.23 19.98 11.40
N GLY A 147 14.39 20.04 10.08
CA GLY A 147 15.51 19.42 9.36
C GLY A 147 15.37 17.92 9.13
N VAL A 148 14.15 17.40 9.21
CA VAL A 148 13.78 16.00 8.93
C VAL A 148 13.28 15.86 7.50
#